data_AF-A0A2D6JFK9-F1
#
_entry.id   AF-A0A2D6JFK9-F1
#
_cell.length_a   1.000
_cell.length_b   1.000
_cell.length_c   1.000
_cell.angle_alpha   90.00
_cell.angle_beta   90.00
_cell.angle_gamma   90.00
#
_symmetry.space_group_name_H-M   'P 1'
#
loop_
_entity.id
_entity.type
_entity.pdbx_description
1 polymer ?
#
loop_
_entity_poly.entity_id
_entity_poly.type
_entity_poly.pdbx_seq_one_letter_code
_entity_poly.pdbx_strand_id
1 'polypeptide(L)'
;MNIKLKKIDAKLINLPKTSLVISKSQKAIYRYRKGFFKLVTINIISETPDMFQLEIGEFLEGDQIAIGGLGLLKIADVFSKDSSNYGHSH
;
A
#
# COMPACT_ATOMS: atom_id res chain seq x y z
N MET A 1 17.34 6.45 -0.29
CA MET A 1 15.90 6.56 0.02
C MET A 1 15.31 5.16 -0.19
N ASN A 2 15.03 4.40 0.87
CA ASN A 2 14.73 2.97 0.77
C ASN A 2 13.27 2.68 1.14
N ILE A 3 12.63 1.77 0.40
CA ILE A 3 11.29 1.26 0.73
C ILE A 3 11.44 0.27 1.90
N LYS A 4 10.67 0.49 2.98
CA LYS A 4 10.64 -0.42 4.12
C LYS A 4 9.44 -1.36 3.97
N LEU A 5 9.69 -2.67 4.02
CA LEU A 5 8.68 -3.71 3.92
C LEU A 5 8.48 -4.41 5.26
N LYS A 6 7.23 -4.69 5.61
CA LYS A 6 6.85 -5.51 6.77
C LYS A 6 6.16 -6.77 6.28
N LYS A 7 6.63 -7.94 6.69
CA LYS A 7 5.97 -9.23 6.39
C LYS A 7 4.65 -9.33 7.15
N ILE A 8 3.68 -9.95 6.50
CA ILE A 8 2.41 -10.33 7.09
C ILE A 8 2.58 -11.70 7.75
N ASP A 9 2.43 -11.74 9.07
CA ASP A 9 2.61 -12.95 9.90
C ASP A 9 1.39 -13.20 10.83
N ALA A 10 0.39 -12.31 10.78
CA ALA A 10 -0.75 -12.34 11.69
C ALA A 10 -2.02 -11.87 10.99
N LYS A 11 -3.17 -12.38 11.44
CA LYS A 11 -4.51 -11.98 10.96
C LYS A 11 -4.84 -10.52 11.27
N LEU A 12 -4.26 -9.99 12.35
CA LEU A 12 -4.37 -8.61 12.79
C LEU A 12 -3.00 -7.96 12.72
N ILE A 13 -2.88 -6.85 11.98
CA ILE A 13 -1.61 -6.14 11.88
C ILE A 13 -1.77 -4.69 12.28
N ASN A 14 -0.86 -4.28 13.17
CA ASN A 14 -0.60 -2.89 13.49
C ASN A 14 0.45 -2.34 12.54
N LEU A 15 0.10 -1.25 11.86
CA LEU A 15 0.95 -0.51 10.94
C LEU A 15 1.09 0.94 11.37
N PRO A 16 2.24 1.58 11.10
CA PRO A 16 2.38 3.02 11.34
C PRO A 16 1.53 3.81 10.35
N LYS A 17 0.99 4.96 10.76
CA LYS A 17 0.25 5.87 9.87
C LYS A 17 1.01 6.29 8.62
N THR A 18 2.35 6.26 8.66
CA THR A 18 3.21 6.49 7.50
C THR A 18 3.02 5.48 6.37
N SER A 19 2.44 4.31 6.65
CA SER A 19 2.11 3.30 5.65
C SER A 19 0.74 3.52 4.99
N LEU A 20 -0.06 4.46 5.51
CA LEU A 20 -1.41 4.73 5.06
C LEU A 20 -1.41 5.68 3.85
N VAL A 21 -2.17 5.33 2.83
CA VAL A 21 -2.39 6.14 1.64
C VAL A 21 -3.87 6.51 1.59
N ILE A 22 -4.16 7.79 1.42
CA ILE A 22 -5.52 8.27 1.18
C ILE A 22 -5.66 8.52 -0.32
N SER A 23 -6.56 7.78 -0.97
CA SER A 23 -6.82 7.88 -2.41
C SER A 23 -8.32 8.02 -2.64
N LYS A 24 -8.75 9.12 -3.28
CA LYS A 24 -10.16 9.41 -3.60
C LYS A 24 -11.11 9.14 -2.41
N SER A 25 -10.72 9.60 -1.22
CA SER A 25 -11.45 9.41 0.06
C SER A 25 -11.47 7.99 0.66
N GLN A 26 -10.71 7.04 0.09
CA GLN A 26 -10.53 5.71 0.65
C GLN A 26 -9.13 5.54 1.26
N LYS A 27 -9.06 4.74 2.31
CA LYS A 27 -7.82 4.36 3.00
C LYS A 27 -7.23 3.11 2.35
N ALA A 28 -5.97 3.15 1.97
CA ALA A 28 -5.28 2.10 1.25
C ALA A 28 -3.83 1.93 1.72
N ILE A 29 -3.24 0.80 1.39
CA ILE A 29 -1.82 0.49 1.64
C ILE A 29 -1.18 -0.11 0.40
N TYR A 30 0.14 -0.03 0.28
CA TYR A 30 0.86 -0.72 -0.77
C TYR A 30 1.23 -2.14 -0.31
N ARG A 31 0.67 -3.14 -0.99
CA ARG A 31 1.06 -4.53 -0.87
C ARG A 31 2.17 -4.85 -1.85
N TYR A 32 3.22 -5.51 -1.38
CA TYR A 32 4.25 -6.12 -2.20
C TYR A 32 4.06 -7.64 -2.24
N ARG A 33 3.93 -8.19 -3.46
CA ARG A 33 3.78 -9.63 -3.71
C ARG A 33 4.46 -9.96 -5.03
N LYS A 34 5.31 -11.00 -5.04
CA LYS A 34 5.99 -11.52 -6.26
C LYS A 34 6.69 -10.44 -7.11
N GLY A 35 7.35 -9.46 -6.49
CA GLY A 35 8.06 -8.40 -7.23
C GLY A 35 7.26 -7.13 -7.49
N PHE A 36 5.94 -7.12 -7.26
CA PHE A 36 5.07 -6.00 -7.63
C PHE A 36 4.43 -5.34 -6.42
N PHE A 37 4.36 -4.01 -6.48
CA PHE A 37 3.56 -3.20 -5.57
C PHE A 37 2.16 -2.99 -6.13
N LYS A 38 1.14 -3.20 -5.31
CA LYS A 38 -0.26 -2.90 -5.63
C LYS A 38 -0.88 -2.08 -4.51
N LEU A 39 -1.57 -1.01 -4.86
CA LEU A 39 -2.39 -0.26 -3.91
C LEU A 39 -3.66 -1.05 -3.61
N VAL A 40 -3.89 -1.36 -2.35
CA VAL A 40 -5.03 -2.16 -1.87
C VAL A 40 -5.81 -1.35 -0.85
N THR A 41 -7.10 -1.14 -1.10
CA THR A 41 -8.01 -0.49 -0.15
C THR A 41 -8.17 -1.38 1.08
N ILE A 42 -8.16 -0.78 2.26
CA ILE A 42 -8.25 -1.49 3.54
C ILE A 42 -9.36 -0.91 4.42
N ASN A 43 -9.90 -1.78 5.26
CA ASN A 43 -10.77 -1.38 6.36
C ASN A 43 -9.95 -1.35 7.64
N ILE A 44 -9.90 -0.18 8.27
CA ILE A 44 -9.24 0.02 9.56
C ILE A 44 -10.24 -0.32 10.66
N ILE A 45 -9.87 -1.27 11.52
CA ILE A 45 -10.72 -1.70 12.64
C ILE A 45 -10.44 -0.91 13.92
N SER A 46 -9.22 -0.36 14.04
CA SER A 46 -8.83 0.47 15.17
C SER A 46 -7.73 1.43 14.74
N GLU A 47 -7.75 2.65 15.27
CA GLU A 47 -6.84 3.71 14.87
C GLU A 47 -6.38 4.51 16.08
N THR A 48 -5.08 4.79 16.12
CA THR A 48 -4.41 5.65 17.09
C THR A 48 -3.70 6.77 16.31
N PRO A 49 -3.20 7.83 16.99
CA PRO A 49 -2.47 8.91 16.33
C PRO A 49 -1.27 8.44 15.51
N ASP A 50 -0.55 7.42 16.00
CA ASP A 50 0.70 6.94 15.40
C ASP A 50 0.52 5.68 14.55
N MET A 51 -0.45 4.84 14.90
CA MET A 51 -0.64 3.51 14.30
C MET A 51 -2.10 3.25 13.96
N PHE A 52 -2.33 2.33 13.03
CA PHE A 52 -3.64 1.79 12.76
C PHE A 52 -3.58 0.27 12.67
N GLN A 53 -4.71 -0.35 12.98
CA GLN A 53 -4.91 -1.78 12.94
C GLN A 53 -5.88 -2.12 11.82
N LEU A 54 -5.56 -3.15 11.06
CA LEU A 54 -6.42 -3.69 10.02
C LEU A 54 -6.52 -5.22 10.16
N GLU A 55 -7.67 -5.75 9.75
CA GLU A 55 -7.82 -7.19 9.57
C GLU A 55 -7.41 -7.59 8.16
N ILE A 56 -6.60 -8.63 8.09
CA ILE A 56 -6.06 -9.17 6.86
C ILE A 56 -7.01 -10.25 6.35
N GLY A 57 -8.07 -9.81 5.67
CA GLY A 57 -9.01 -10.74 5.03
C GLY A 57 -8.43 -11.43 3.79
N GLU A 58 -7.77 -10.68 2.91
CA GLU A 58 -7.36 -11.16 1.57
C GLU A 58 -5.84 -11.28 1.36
N PHE A 59 -5.03 -11.05 2.40
CA PHE A 59 -3.58 -11.20 2.26
C PHE A 59 -3.17 -12.64 2.53
N LEU A 60 -2.19 -13.09 1.77
CA LEU A 60 -1.66 -14.45 1.83
C LEU A 60 -0.30 -14.42 2.51
N GLU A 61 0.12 -15.58 3.02
CA GLU A 61 1.50 -15.77 3.48
C GLU A 61 2.50 -15.37 2.38
N GLY A 62 3.55 -14.65 2.78
CA GLY A 62 4.54 -14.09 1.87
C GLY A 62 4.21 -12.69 1.36
N ASP A 63 3.03 -12.16 1.65
CA ASP A 63 2.74 -10.75 1.44
C ASP A 63 3.57 -9.86 2.34
N GLN A 64 3.96 -8.73 1.77
CA GLN A 64 4.64 -7.67 2.50
C GLN A 64 3.89 -6.37 2.32
N ILE A 65 3.90 -5.51 3.33
CA ILE A 65 3.29 -4.19 3.30
C ILE A 65 4.40 -3.15 3.32
N ALA A 66 4.32 -2.16 2.43
CA ALA A 66 5.23 -1.04 2.48
C ALA A 66 4.87 -0.13 3.67
N ILE A 67 5.78 -0.03 4.63
CA ILE A 67 5.61 0.76 5.86
C ILE A 67 6.40 2.08 5.85
N GLY A 68 7.25 2.28 4.85
CA GLY A 68 8.06 3.48 4.68
C GLY A 68 8.58 3.62 3.26
N GLY A 69 8.97 4.84 2.88
CA GLY A 69 9.40 5.15 1.50
C GLY A 69 8.23 5.26 0.50
N LEU A 70 7.00 5.47 0.98
CA LEU A 70 5.80 5.53 0.14
C LEU A 70 5.81 6.65 -0.90
N GLY A 71 6.58 7.73 -0.69
CA GLY A 71 6.72 8.80 -1.67
C GLY A 71 7.19 8.30 -3.04
N LEU A 72 8.13 7.35 -3.06
CA LEU A 72 8.61 6.74 -4.31
C LEU A 72 7.54 5.91 -5.01
N LEU A 73 6.75 5.16 -4.23
CA LEU A 73 5.65 4.33 -4.76
C LEU A 73 4.51 5.17 -5.33
N LYS A 74 4.20 6.31 -4.69
CA LYS A 74 3.19 7.24 -5.19
C LYS A 74 3.59 7.82 -6.56
N ILE A 75 4.85 8.20 -6.70
CA ILE A 75 5.39 8.72 -7.97
C ILE A 75 5.30 7.64 -9.06
N ALA A 76 5.78 6.42 -8.77
CA ALA A 76 5.73 5.31 -9.71
C ALA A 76 4.29 4.93 -10.13
N ASP A 77 3.33 4.98 -9.20
CA ASP A 77 1.91 4.70 -9.49
C ASP A 77 1.29 5.76 -10.41
N VAL A 78 1.61 7.04 -10.20
CA VAL A 78 1.17 8.15 -11.07
C VAL A 78 1.73 7.97 -12.48
N PHE A 79 3.04 7.73 -12.63
CA PHE A 79 3.65 7.55 -13.95
C PHE A 79 3.14 6.31 -14.68
N SER A 80 2.85 5.21 -13.96
CA SER A 80 2.29 3.99 -14.55
C SER A 80 0.85 4.18 -15.05
N LYS A 81 0.06 5.03 -14.36
CA LYS A 81 -1.27 5.44 -14.82
C LYS A 81 -1.20 6.42 -15.99
N ASP A 82 -0.21 7.31 -16.00
CA ASP A 82 -0.02 8.30 -17.05
C ASP A 82 0.38 7.64 -18.39
N SER A 83 1.21 6.60 -18.35
CA SER A 83 1.58 5.82 -19.54
C SER A 83 0.44 5.02 -20.17
N SER A 84 -0.73 4.94 -19.53
CA SER A 84 -1.91 4.23 -20.09
C SER A 84 -2.80 5.14 -20.94
N ASN A 85 -2.53 6.45 -21.02
CA ASN A 85 -3.27 7.39 -21.88
C ASN A 85 -2.43 7.96 -23.04
N TYR A 86 -1.17 7.57 -23.18
CA TYR A 86 -0.33 7.99 -24.31
C TYR A 86 -0.24 6.88 -25.37
N GLY A 87 -1.41 6.51 -25.89
CA GLY A 87 -1.58 5.47 -26.90
C GLY A 87 -2.61 5.83 -27.96
N HIS A 88 -2.89 7.11 -28.17
CA HIS A 88 -3.55 7.61 -29.38
C HIS A 88 -2.60 8.56 -30.11
N SER A 89 -1.69 7.96 -30.88
CA SER A 89 -1.01 8.61 -31.98
C SER A 89 -0.69 7.54 -33.00
N HIS A 90 -1.64 7.23 -33.88
CA HIS A 90 -1.68 7.72 -35.26
C HIS A 90 -2.95 7.19 -35.94
#